data_AF-A0A7X8J852-F1
#
_entry.id   AF-A0A7X8J852-F1
#
_cell.length_a   1.000
_cell.length_b   1.000
_cell.length_c   1.000
_cell.angle_alpha   90.00
_cell.angle_beta   90.00
_cell.angle_gamma   90.00
#
_symmetry.space_group_name_H-M   'P 1'
#
loop_
_entity.id
_entity.type
_entity.pdbx_description
1 polymer ?
#
loop_
_entity_poly.entity_id
_entity_poly.type
_entity_poly.pdbx_seq_one_letter_code
_entity_poly.pdbx_strand_id
1 'polypeptide(L)'
;MRFLRNVKALPLSEICQKYKLSGAGYHSDESLTPIGEYPIDKVLVSAWSLEQFPGAEGITAFGKLGQDANGCINDDFYGNPHPRISYNDNVFIFKLGGAARLQIGVKAAYKPELIGTLDESRGLLIIRTTPARNDGRYINIADNEQVNGVYSAADSFSIFNGSSELNFYELETIAPMSEHNGILAGSRLESETMIFKGEIADLKRCLNEYFKVNF
;
A
#
# COMPACT_ATOMS: atom_id res chain seq x y z
N MET A 1 -16.47 17.70 -7.33
CA MET A 1 -15.27 17.65 -6.47
C MET A 1 -14.20 18.54 -7.07
N ARG A 2 -13.39 19.21 -6.23
CA ARG A 2 -12.14 19.86 -6.62
C ARG A 2 -11.00 18.91 -6.27
N PHE A 3 -10.13 18.63 -7.23
CA PHE A 3 -8.94 17.80 -7.05
C PHE A 3 -7.69 18.66 -7.07
N LEU A 4 -6.77 18.39 -6.15
CA LEU A 4 -5.44 18.98 -6.12
C LEU A 4 -4.41 17.87 -5.88
N ARG A 5 -3.31 17.90 -6.63
CA ARG A 5 -2.18 17.00 -6.47
C ARG A 5 -0.88 17.79 -6.48
N ASN A 6 -0.04 17.55 -5.48
CA ASN A 6 1.32 18.04 -5.43
C ASN A 6 2.27 16.86 -5.40
N VAL A 7 3.34 16.90 -6.20
CA VAL A 7 4.38 15.86 -6.23
C VAL A 7 5.74 16.51 -6.08
N LYS A 8 6.59 15.95 -5.22
CA LYS A 8 7.95 16.43 -4.97
C LYS A 8 8.91 15.24 -4.90
N ALA A 9 10.11 15.40 -5.43
CA ALA A 9 11.15 14.39 -5.31
C ALA A 9 11.60 14.24 -3.84
N LEU A 10 11.91 13.01 -3.42
CA LEU A 10 12.45 12.71 -2.09
C LEU A 10 13.98 12.83 -2.08
N PRO A 11 14.58 13.39 -1.03
CA PRO A 11 16.03 13.46 -0.88
C PRO A 11 16.61 12.12 -0.39
N LEU A 12 16.79 11.17 -1.32
CA LEU A 12 17.27 9.82 -0.98
C LEU A 12 18.80 9.68 -0.92
N SER A 13 19.57 10.74 -1.16
CA SER A 13 21.03 10.69 -1.31
C SER A 13 21.75 10.09 -0.11
N GLU A 14 21.33 10.44 1.12
CA GLU A 14 21.95 9.93 2.35
C GLU A 14 21.74 8.43 2.51
N ILE A 15 20.51 7.94 2.32
CA ILE A 15 20.17 6.51 2.38
C ILE A 15 20.94 5.75 1.30
N CYS A 16 20.89 6.25 0.06
CA CYS A 16 21.59 5.68 -1.08
C CYS A 16 23.10 5.58 -0.82
N GLN A 17 23.73 6.62 -0.29
CA GLN A 17 25.16 6.60 0.04
C GLN A 17 25.49 5.61 1.16
N LYS A 18 24.73 5.63 2.26
CA LYS A 18 24.94 4.74 3.42
C LYS A 18 24.82 3.27 3.06
N TYR A 19 23.86 2.95 2.21
CA TYR A 19 23.56 1.56 1.81
C TYR A 19 24.17 1.17 0.47
N LYS A 20 24.95 2.03 -0.20
CA LYS A 20 25.54 1.79 -1.54
C LYS A 20 24.48 1.45 -2.60
N LEU A 21 23.36 2.16 -2.55
CA LEU A 21 22.24 1.99 -3.47
C LEU A 21 22.15 3.20 -4.41
N SER A 22 21.48 3.00 -5.53
CA SER A 22 20.88 4.07 -6.32
C SER A 22 19.38 4.10 -6.04
N GLY A 23 18.75 5.26 -6.10
CA GLY A 23 17.33 5.33 -5.85
C GLY A 23 16.66 6.60 -6.36
N ALA A 24 15.36 6.49 -6.56
CA ALA A 24 14.47 7.58 -6.86
C ALA A 24 13.23 7.46 -5.98
N GLY A 25 12.64 8.59 -5.59
CA GLY A 25 11.42 8.57 -4.82
C GLY A 25 10.70 9.90 -4.91
N TYR A 26 9.43 9.87 -4.57
CA TYR A 26 8.59 11.04 -4.56
C TYR A 26 7.60 10.98 -3.40
N HIS A 27 7.26 12.16 -2.92
CA HIS A 27 6.14 12.41 -2.03
C HIS A 27 4.99 12.96 -2.87
N SER A 28 3.79 12.44 -2.66
CA SER A 28 2.54 12.97 -3.22
C SER A 28 1.58 13.38 -2.10
N ASP A 29 0.97 14.55 -2.28
CA ASP A 29 -0.12 15.05 -1.44
C ASP A 29 -1.32 15.36 -2.34
N GLU A 30 -2.37 14.58 -2.17
CA GLU A 30 -3.58 14.58 -2.99
C GLU A 30 -4.78 14.93 -2.13
N SER A 31 -5.65 15.82 -2.62
CA SER A 31 -6.89 16.16 -1.91
C SER A 31 -8.10 16.21 -2.84
N LEU A 32 -9.20 15.68 -2.34
CA LEU A 32 -10.53 15.71 -2.93
C LEU A 32 -11.42 16.55 -2.02
N THR A 33 -11.74 17.78 -2.45
CA THR A 33 -12.63 18.68 -1.71
C THR A 33 -14.02 18.70 -2.37
N PRO A 34 -15.13 18.54 -1.62
CA PRO A 34 -16.45 18.74 -2.16
C PRO A 34 -16.67 20.20 -2.58
N ILE A 35 -17.46 20.42 -3.62
CA ILE A 35 -17.83 21.75 -4.15
C ILE A 35 -19.25 22.17 -3.74
N GLY A 36 -19.85 21.39 -2.85
CA GLY A 36 -21.21 21.54 -2.34
C GLY A 36 -21.38 20.62 -1.12
N GLU A 37 -22.59 20.54 -0.60
CA GLU A 37 -22.91 19.67 0.53
C GLU A 37 -23.42 18.31 0.03
N TYR A 38 -22.80 17.24 0.52
CA TYR A 38 -23.16 15.88 0.15
C TYR A 38 -23.39 15.05 1.42
N PRO A 39 -24.61 14.56 1.68
CA PRO A 39 -24.85 13.61 2.75
C PRO A 39 -24.03 12.33 2.56
N ILE A 40 -23.37 11.86 3.62
CA ILE A 40 -22.48 10.70 3.58
C ILE A 40 -23.18 9.38 3.23
N ASP A 41 -24.51 9.31 3.36
CA ASP A 41 -25.32 8.14 2.99
C ASP A 41 -25.64 8.09 1.48
N LYS A 42 -25.24 9.13 0.72
CA LYS A 42 -25.42 9.24 -0.73
C LYS A 42 -24.12 9.18 -1.52
N VAL A 43 -22.96 9.31 -0.87
CA VAL A 43 -21.67 9.40 -1.55
C VAL A 43 -20.61 8.57 -0.84
N LEU A 44 -19.68 8.05 -1.64
CA LEU A 44 -18.46 7.41 -1.17
C LEU A 44 -17.29 8.08 -1.87
N VAL A 45 -16.37 8.67 -1.11
CA VAL A 45 -15.23 9.40 -1.66
C VAL A 45 -13.98 9.04 -0.89
N SER A 46 -12.97 8.55 -1.60
CA SER A 46 -11.66 8.29 -1.06
C SER A 46 -10.60 8.65 -2.10
N ALA A 47 -9.53 9.30 -1.65
CA ALA A 47 -8.34 9.51 -2.45
C ALA A 47 -7.54 8.21 -2.46
N TRP A 48 -7.22 7.73 -3.66
CA TRP A 48 -6.59 6.44 -3.90
C TRP A 48 -5.49 6.64 -4.93
N SER A 49 -4.30 6.12 -4.61
CA SER A 49 -3.15 6.13 -5.50
C SER A 49 -2.59 4.71 -5.64
N LEU A 50 -2.18 4.37 -6.86
CA LEU A 50 -1.74 3.05 -7.29
C LEU A 50 -0.44 3.17 -8.09
N GLU A 51 0.53 2.31 -7.78
CA GLU A 51 1.75 2.13 -8.57
C GLU A 51 1.80 0.72 -9.13
N GLN A 52 1.97 0.63 -10.45
CA GLN A 52 2.06 -0.65 -11.15
C GLN A 52 3.53 -0.94 -11.51
N PHE A 53 3.97 -2.16 -11.22
CA PHE A 53 5.33 -2.60 -11.49
C PHE A 53 5.35 -3.91 -12.30
N PRO A 54 6.40 -4.15 -13.11
CA PRO A 54 6.52 -5.40 -13.86
C PRO A 54 6.55 -6.63 -12.94
N GLY A 55 5.75 -7.64 -13.30
CA GLY A 55 5.70 -8.92 -12.60
C GLY A 55 6.97 -9.74 -12.81
N ALA A 56 7.20 -10.68 -11.91
CA ALA A 56 8.13 -11.79 -12.07
C ALA A 56 7.83 -12.87 -11.03
N GLU A 57 8.36 -14.06 -11.28
CA GLU A 57 8.48 -15.10 -10.27
C GLU A 57 9.46 -14.69 -9.16
N GLY A 58 9.16 -15.09 -7.92
CA GLY A 58 10.06 -14.91 -6.78
C GLY A 58 10.07 -13.51 -6.16
N ILE A 59 9.23 -12.57 -6.63
CA ILE A 59 9.06 -11.28 -5.95
C ILE A 59 8.42 -11.50 -4.59
N THR A 60 9.04 -10.93 -3.55
CA THR A 60 8.53 -10.97 -2.19
C THR A 60 7.89 -9.63 -1.85
N ALA A 61 6.56 -9.60 -1.76
CA ALA A 61 5.85 -8.47 -1.18
C ALA A 61 5.81 -8.60 0.36
N PHE A 62 5.67 -7.47 1.04
CA PHE A 62 5.60 -7.42 2.49
C PHE A 62 4.90 -6.15 2.96
N GLY A 63 4.51 -6.13 4.23
CA GLY A 63 4.10 -4.91 4.92
C GLY A 63 4.51 -4.94 6.38
N LYS A 64 4.80 -3.77 6.93
CA LYS A 64 5.14 -3.57 8.33
C LYS A 64 4.01 -2.84 9.03
N LEU A 65 3.62 -3.35 10.18
CA LEU A 65 2.50 -2.87 10.96
C LEU A 65 3.00 -2.21 12.26
N GLY A 66 2.17 -1.35 12.83
CA GLY A 66 2.40 -0.78 14.16
C GLY A 66 2.09 -1.75 15.31
N GLN A 67 1.70 -2.99 15.01
CA GLN A 67 1.36 -4.06 15.95
C GLN A 67 1.57 -5.44 15.30
N ASP A 68 1.23 -6.52 16.01
CA ASP A 68 1.29 -7.89 15.48
C ASP A 68 0.53 -8.01 14.13
N ALA A 69 1.15 -8.68 13.16
CA ALA A 69 0.65 -8.76 11.79
C ALA A 69 -0.49 -9.77 11.61
N ASN A 70 -0.74 -10.66 12.57
CA ASN A 70 -1.74 -11.70 12.42
C ASN A 70 -3.16 -11.10 12.33
N GLY A 71 -3.89 -11.45 11.27
CA GLY A 71 -5.24 -10.93 11.01
C GLY A 71 -5.29 -9.56 10.31
N CYS A 72 -4.14 -8.96 9.97
CA CYS A 72 -4.09 -7.67 9.27
C CYS A 72 -4.61 -7.71 7.84
N ILE A 73 -4.65 -8.90 7.23
CA ILE A 73 -5.06 -9.10 5.84
C ILE A 73 -6.58 -9.08 5.73
N ASN A 74 -7.07 -8.27 4.79
CA ASN A 74 -8.38 -8.41 4.19
C ASN A 74 -8.25 -9.21 2.89
N ASP A 75 -9.00 -10.30 2.78
CA ASP A 75 -8.99 -11.25 1.67
C ASP A 75 -10.32 -11.31 0.90
N ASP A 76 -11.20 -10.32 1.10
CA ASP A 76 -12.47 -10.16 0.38
C ASP A 76 -12.29 -9.87 -1.14
N PHE A 77 -11.15 -10.19 -1.76
CA PHE A 77 -10.80 -9.85 -3.15
C PHE A 77 -10.69 -11.10 -4.06
N TYR A 78 -9.75 -11.08 -5.01
CA TYR A 78 -9.50 -12.14 -5.97
C TYR A 78 -8.71 -13.31 -5.34
N GLY A 79 -9.25 -14.52 -5.49
CA GLY A 79 -8.56 -15.77 -5.18
C GLY A 79 -8.32 -16.00 -3.68
N ASN A 80 -7.50 -17.02 -3.36
CA ASN A 80 -7.11 -17.35 -1.99
C ASN A 80 -5.61 -17.06 -1.79
N PRO A 81 -5.23 -15.95 -1.14
CA PRO A 81 -3.83 -15.56 -1.00
C PRO A 81 -3.13 -16.25 0.18
N HIS A 82 -3.87 -16.84 1.14
CA HIS A 82 -3.33 -17.37 2.40
C HIS A 82 -2.20 -18.39 2.26
N PRO A 83 -2.20 -19.33 1.28
CA PRO A 83 -1.08 -20.26 1.10
C PRO A 83 0.25 -19.58 0.75
N ARG A 84 0.22 -18.30 0.39
CA ARG A 84 1.40 -17.50 0.00
C ARG A 84 1.73 -16.41 1.01
N ILE A 85 1.01 -16.37 2.13
CA ILE A 85 1.20 -15.37 3.19
C ILE A 85 1.81 -16.03 4.41
N SER A 86 2.79 -15.36 5.01
CA SER A 86 3.36 -15.73 6.30
C SER A 86 3.53 -14.49 7.17
N TYR A 87 3.48 -14.66 8.49
CA TYR A 87 3.57 -13.58 9.46
C TYR A 87 4.80 -13.78 10.36
N ASN A 88 5.46 -12.68 10.69
CA ASN A 88 6.59 -12.64 11.63
C ASN A 88 6.53 -11.33 12.41
N ASP A 89 6.20 -11.41 13.71
CA ASP A 89 5.96 -10.25 14.57
C ASP A 89 5.01 -9.22 13.91
N ASN A 90 5.51 -8.02 13.65
CA ASN A 90 4.77 -6.92 13.03
C ASN A 90 4.98 -6.84 11.51
N VAL A 91 5.37 -7.94 10.86
CA VAL A 91 5.58 -8.03 9.41
C VAL A 91 4.75 -9.17 8.83
N PHE A 92 4.07 -8.90 7.71
CA PHE A 92 3.58 -9.96 6.83
C PHE A 92 4.46 -10.06 5.58
N ILE A 93 4.52 -11.25 5.00
CA ILE A 93 5.16 -11.54 3.72
C ILE A 93 4.11 -12.12 2.79
N PHE A 94 4.14 -11.74 1.53
CA PHE A 94 3.26 -12.25 0.47
C PHE A 94 4.09 -12.59 -0.78
N LYS A 95 4.09 -13.86 -1.20
CA LYS A 95 4.83 -14.32 -2.38
C LYS A 95 4.04 -14.06 -3.66
N LEU A 96 4.55 -13.17 -4.51
CA LEU A 96 3.95 -12.82 -5.80
C LEU A 96 4.37 -13.79 -6.91
N GLY A 97 3.76 -13.65 -8.09
CA GLY A 97 4.01 -14.49 -9.27
C GLY A 97 2.97 -15.60 -9.45
N GLY A 98 3.29 -16.60 -10.26
CA GLY A 98 2.44 -17.74 -10.59
C GLY A 98 1.16 -17.40 -11.36
N ALA A 99 0.35 -18.43 -11.63
CA ALA A 99 -0.84 -18.31 -12.49
C ALA A 99 -2.08 -17.70 -11.80
N ALA A 100 -2.04 -17.48 -10.48
CA ALA A 100 -3.20 -17.00 -9.75
C ALA A 100 -3.25 -15.47 -9.74
N ARG A 101 -4.38 -14.89 -10.16
CA ARG A 101 -4.70 -13.49 -9.86
C ARG A 101 -5.12 -13.40 -8.40
N LEU A 102 -4.39 -12.61 -7.61
CA LEU A 102 -4.60 -12.50 -6.16
C LEU A 102 -4.62 -11.03 -5.75
N GLN A 103 -5.34 -10.70 -4.70
CA GLN A 103 -5.27 -9.38 -4.10
C GLN A 103 -5.48 -9.46 -2.60
N ILE A 104 -4.80 -8.59 -1.87
CA ILE A 104 -4.98 -8.40 -0.44
C ILE A 104 -5.16 -6.93 -0.11
N GLY A 105 -6.02 -6.65 0.86
CA GLY A 105 -6.07 -5.38 1.58
C GLY A 105 -5.31 -5.48 2.90
N VAL A 106 -4.80 -4.36 3.39
CA VAL A 106 -4.21 -4.25 4.72
C VAL A 106 -5.08 -3.33 5.56
N LYS A 107 -5.71 -3.89 6.59
CA LYS A 107 -6.69 -3.23 7.45
C LYS A 107 -6.04 -2.06 8.18
N ALA A 108 -6.63 -0.86 8.07
CA ALA A 108 -6.14 0.35 8.72
C ALA A 108 -6.06 0.21 10.26
N ALA A 109 -6.90 -0.64 10.86
CA ALA A 109 -6.90 -0.93 12.29
C ALA A 109 -5.56 -1.51 12.81
N TYR A 110 -4.76 -2.11 11.93
CA TYR A 110 -3.42 -2.63 12.25
C TYR A 110 -2.31 -1.60 12.11
N LYS A 111 -2.66 -0.35 11.80
CA LYS A 111 -1.74 0.79 11.66
C LYS A 111 -0.54 0.45 10.77
N PRO A 112 -0.76 0.01 9.52
CA PRO A 112 0.34 -0.29 8.61
C PRO A 112 1.20 0.96 8.41
N GLU A 113 2.51 0.79 8.56
CA GLU A 113 3.49 1.85 8.38
C GLU A 113 3.98 1.92 6.93
N LEU A 114 4.11 0.76 6.29
CA LEU A 114 4.53 0.62 4.90
C LEU A 114 4.08 -0.71 4.29
N ILE A 115 4.02 -0.73 2.96
CA ILE A 115 4.08 -1.93 2.13
C ILE A 115 5.29 -1.83 1.19
N GLY A 116 5.76 -2.96 0.68
CA GLY A 116 6.86 -2.96 -0.26
C GLY A 116 7.04 -4.28 -0.98
N THR A 117 7.99 -4.28 -1.91
CA THR A 117 8.43 -5.47 -2.63
C THR A 117 9.94 -5.53 -2.71
N LEU A 118 10.47 -6.75 -2.59
CA LEU A 118 11.85 -7.09 -2.90
C LEU A 118 11.86 -8.05 -4.09
N ASP A 119 12.42 -7.58 -5.21
CA ASP A 119 12.72 -8.40 -6.37
C ASP A 119 14.21 -8.69 -6.39
N GLU A 120 14.59 -9.85 -5.87
CA GLU A 120 15.99 -10.26 -5.78
C GLU A 120 16.61 -10.54 -7.16
N SER A 121 15.81 -10.95 -8.14
CA SER A 121 16.31 -11.21 -9.49
C SER A 121 16.74 -9.93 -10.20
N ARG A 122 16.01 -8.83 -9.92
CA ARG A 122 16.27 -7.52 -10.51
C ARG A 122 17.00 -6.59 -9.57
N GLY A 123 17.33 -6.99 -8.34
CA GLY A 123 17.93 -6.11 -7.34
C GLY A 123 17.14 -4.84 -7.11
N LEU A 124 15.81 -4.96 -6.96
CA LEU A 124 14.90 -3.84 -6.74
C LEU A 124 14.23 -3.97 -5.38
N LEU A 125 14.22 -2.87 -4.62
CA LEU A 125 13.42 -2.70 -3.42
C LEU A 125 12.50 -1.51 -3.62
N ILE A 126 11.20 -1.73 -3.50
CA ILE A 126 10.19 -0.67 -3.59
C ILE A 126 9.51 -0.57 -2.22
N ILE A 127 9.41 0.64 -1.70
CA ILE A 127 8.74 0.94 -0.44
C ILE A 127 7.67 2.00 -0.71
N ARG A 128 6.48 1.78 -0.18
CA ARG A 128 5.38 2.74 -0.19
C ARG A 128 4.89 2.98 1.23
N THR A 129 4.75 4.25 1.60
CA THR A 129 4.30 4.66 2.95
C THR A 129 3.13 5.63 2.83
N THR A 130 2.29 5.66 3.86
CA THR A 130 1.32 6.72 4.11
C THR A 130 1.20 6.89 5.63
N PRO A 131 0.98 8.11 6.15
CA PRO A 131 0.70 8.28 7.57
C PRO A 131 -0.57 7.50 7.98
N ALA A 132 -0.51 6.81 9.12
CA ALA A 132 -1.70 6.19 9.69
C ALA A 132 -2.73 7.28 10.04
N ARG A 133 -3.99 7.08 9.63
CA ARG A 133 -5.08 8.03 9.87
C ARG A 133 -6.23 7.39 10.64
N ASN A 134 -6.85 8.16 11.51
CA ASN A 134 -8.02 7.79 12.30
C ASN A 134 -9.10 8.87 12.29
N ASP A 135 -9.00 9.82 11.36
CA ASP A 135 -9.82 11.02 11.23
C ASP A 135 -10.88 10.93 10.11
N GLY A 136 -11.27 9.70 9.77
CA GLY A 136 -12.29 9.43 8.78
C GLY A 136 -12.63 7.95 8.67
N ARG A 137 -13.41 7.61 7.65
CA ARG A 137 -13.91 6.27 7.39
C ARG A 137 -13.22 5.68 6.17
N TYR A 138 -12.47 4.61 6.39
CA TYR A 138 -11.94 3.81 5.29
C TYR A 138 -13.04 2.99 4.65
N ILE A 139 -12.87 2.70 3.36
CA ILE A 139 -13.82 1.96 2.55
C ILE A 139 -13.23 0.60 2.18
N ASN A 140 -14.10 -0.35 1.84
CA ASN A 140 -13.67 -1.57 1.16
C ASN A 140 -13.40 -1.24 -0.31
N ILE A 141 -12.19 -1.53 -0.76
CA ILE A 141 -11.70 -1.21 -2.10
C ILE A 141 -11.75 -2.42 -3.05
N ALA A 142 -12.36 -3.51 -2.61
CA ALA A 142 -12.54 -4.68 -3.45
C ALA A 142 -13.47 -4.35 -4.63
N ASP A 143 -12.97 -4.62 -5.84
CA ASP A 143 -13.71 -4.52 -7.10
C ASP A 143 -14.53 -5.80 -7.34
N ASN A 144 -15.33 -6.18 -6.34
CA ASN A 144 -16.22 -7.33 -6.38
C ASN A 144 -17.45 -7.08 -5.47
N GLU A 145 -18.28 -8.11 -5.27
CA GLU A 145 -19.46 -7.99 -4.40
C GLU A 145 -19.06 -7.88 -2.93
N GLN A 146 -19.36 -6.72 -2.32
CA GLN A 146 -19.05 -6.42 -0.93
C GLN A 146 -20.22 -6.77 -0.02
N VAL A 147 -20.41 -8.07 0.29
CA VAL A 147 -21.55 -8.58 1.08
C VAL A 147 -21.66 -7.96 2.49
N ASN A 148 -20.54 -7.55 3.06
CA ASN A 148 -20.47 -6.88 4.37
C ASN A 148 -20.58 -5.35 4.28
N GLY A 149 -20.84 -4.82 3.09
CA GLY A 149 -21.00 -3.39 2.80
C GLY A 149 -19.69 -2.64 2.55
N VAL A 150 -19.82 -1.38 2.11
CA VAL A 150 -18.71 -0.54 1.63
C VAL A 150 -17.69 -0.11 2.69
N TYR A 151 -17.91 -0.44 3.96
CA TYR A 151 -17.01 -0.10 5.07
C TYR A 151 -16.44 -1.35 5.77
N SER A 152 -16.62 -2.53 5.18
CA SER A 152 -16.33 -3.83 5.80
C SER A 152 -14.85 -4.09 6.04
N ALA A 153 -13.99 -3.66 5.12
CA ALA A 153 -12.56 -3.95 5.17
C ALA A 153 -11.72 -2.85 5.81
N ALA A 154 -12.11 -1.59 5.60
CA ALA A 154 -11.40 -0.42 6.10
C ALA A 154 -9.88 -0.46 5.80
N ASP A 155 -9.51 -0.73 4.56
CA ASP A 155 -8.12 -0.92 4.14
C ASP A 155 -7.40 0.41 3.87
N SER A 156 -6.13 0.53 4.27
CA SER A 156 -5.27 1.68 3.94
C SER A 156 -4.19 1.36 2.91
N PHE A 157 -3.95 0.07 2.66
CA PHE A 157 -3.08 -0.41 1.60
C PHE A 157 -3.72 -1.61 0.88
N SER A 158 -3.34 -1.83 -0.38
CA SER A 158 -3.63 -3.06 -1.12
C SER A 158 -2.39 -3.50 -1.92
N ILE A 159 -2.27 -4.82 -2.10
CA ILE A 159 -1.27 -5.44 -2.97
C ILE A 159 -1.98 -6.37 -3.94
N PHE A 160 -1.88 -6.06 -5.23
CA PHE A 160 -2.44 -6.86 -6.30
C PHE A 160 -1.36 -7.70 -7.00
N ASN A 161 -1.62 -8.98 -7.23
CA ASN A 161 -0.81 -9.89 -8.03
C ASN A 161 -1.55 -10.23 -9.33
N GLY A 162 -1.06 -9.73 -10.46
CA GLY A 162 -1.73 -9.85 -11.76
C GLY A 162 -1.71 -11.24 -12.41
N SER A 163 -1.08 -12.24 -11.80
CA SER A 163 -0.73 -13.53 -12.42
C SER A 163 0.27 -13.42 -13.58
N SER A 164 0.69 -14.57 -14.09
CA SER A 164 1.51 -14.69 -15.29
C SER A 164 0.87 -14.12 -16.56
N GLU A 165 -0.46 -13.99 -16.61
CA GLU A 165 -1.17 -13.44 -17.78
C GLU A 165 -1.02 -11.93 -17.87
N LEU A 166 -1.27 -11.20 -16.77
CA LEU A 166 -1.16 -9.74 -16.77
C LEU A 166 0.29 -9.28 -16.58
N ASN A 167 1.13 -10.10 -15.94
CA ASN A 167 2.57 -9.87 -15.75
C ASN A 167 2.91 -8.50 -15.10
N PHE A 168 2.10 -8.08 -14.13
CA PHE A 168 2.36 -6.94 -13.26
C PHE A 168 1.84 -7.20 -11.85
N TYR A 169 2.29 -6.37 -10.90
CA TYR A 169 1.71 -6.26 -9.57
C TYR A 169 1.52 -4.78 -9.23
N GLU A 170 0.69 -4.50 -8.23
CA GLU A 170 0.38 -3.14 -7.82
C GLU A 170 0.62 -2.96 -6.32
N LEU A 171 1.08 -1.77 -5.96
CA LEU A 171 1.13 -1.30 -4.57
C LEU A 171 0.22 -0.08 -4.44
N GLU A 172 -0.78 -0.21 -3.59
CA GLU A 172 -1.89 0.72 -3.52
C GLU A 172 -2.01 1.32 -2.13
N THR A 173 -2.42 2.58 -2.05
CA THR A 173 -2.72 3.23 -0.77
C THR A 173 -3.91 4.17 -0.92
N ILE A 174 -4.71 4.21 0.14
CA ILE A 174 -6.06 4.77 0.15
C ILE A 174 -6.21 5.62 1.40
N ALA A 175 -6.83 6.79 1.29
CA ALA A 175 -7.12 7.67 2.40
C ALA A 175 -8.57 7.50 2.89
N PRO A 176 -8.86 7.75 4.17
CA PRO A 176 -10.23 7.69 4.65
C PRO A 176 -11.07 8.85 4.11
N MET A 177 -12.37 8.61 3.97
CA MET A 177 -13.38 9.65 3.75
C MET A 177 -13.58 10.43 5.05
N SER A 178 -13.34 11.74 5.04
CA SER A 178 -13.63 12.62 6.19
C SER A 178 -15.06 13.15 6.12
N GLU A 179 -15.69 13.30 7.29
CA GLU A 179 -17.05 13.82 7.44
C GLU A 179 -17.15 14.84 8.58
N HIS A 180 -18.15 15.72 8.48
CA HIS A 180 -18.55 16.63 9.56
C HIS A 180 -20.07 16.70 9.61
N ASN A 181 -20.67 16.31 10.74
CA ASN A 181 -22.13 16.30 10.97
C ASN A 181 -22.93 15.59 9.87
N GLY A 182 -22.45 14.43 9.39
CA GLY A 182 -23.10 13.65 8.33
C GLY A 182 -22.93 14.22 6.92
N ILE A 183 -22.09 15.23 6.73
CA ILE A 183 -21.74 15.82 5.43
C ILE A 183 -20.30 15.46 5.07
N LEU A 184 -20.07 15.08 3.81
CA LEU A 184 -18.73 14.85 3.28
C LEU A 184 -17.85 16.09 3.46
N ALA A 185 -16.69 15.92 4.10
CA ALA A 185 -15.66 16.96 4.22
C ALA A 185 -14.55 16.80 3.16
N GLY A 186 -14.36 15.60 2.63
CA GLY A 186 -13.40 15.30 1.57
C GLY A 186 -12.55 14.07 1.85
N SER A 187 -11.42 13.96 1.17
CA SER A 187 -10.37 12.96 1.43
C SER A 187 -9.01 13.52 1.07
N ARG A 188 -7.98 13.25 1.87
CA ARG A 188 -6.59 13.68 1.61
C ARG A 188 -5.63 12.51 1.78
N LEU A 189 -4.84 12.22 0.76
CA LEU A 189 -3.85 11.16 0.75
C LEU A 189 -2.45 11.76 0.67
N GLU A 190 -1.65 11.48 1.70
CA GLU A 190 -0.23 11.76 1.71
C GLU A 190 0.50 10.43 1.56
N SER A 191 1.36 10.28 0.57
CA SER A 191 2.10 9.04 0.36
C SER A 191 3.50 9.27 -0.18
N GLU A 192 4.40 8.37 0.16
CA GLU A 192 5.75 8.33 -0.40
C GLU A 192 5.98 7.01 -1.11
N THR A 193 6.61 7.08 -2.27
CA THR A 193 7.14 5.90 -2.98
C THR A 193 8.63 6.06 -3.12
N MET A 194 9.38 5.04 -2.70
CA MET A 194 10.83 4.97 -2.83
C MET A 194 11.20 3.70 -3.60
N ILE A 195 12.07 3.86 -4.59
CA ILE A 195 12.54 2.78 -5.46
C ILE A 195 14.06 2.76 -5.34
N PHE A 196 14.60 1.66 -4.83
CA PHE A 196 16.03 1.43 -4.69
C PHE A 196 16.51 0.31 -5.60
N LYS A 197 17.74 0.48 -6.10
CA LYS A 197 18.43 -0.46 -6.98
C LYS A 197 19.86 -0.67 -6.45
N GLY A 198 20.27 -1.93 -6.32
CA GLY A 198 21.62 -2.29 -5.88
C GLY A 198 21.81 -3.79 -5.68
N GLU A 199 22.88 -4.14 -4.97
CA GLU A 199 23.18 -5.52 -4.58
C GLU A 199 22.19 -6.02 -3.52
N ILE A 200 21.84 -7.31 -3.57
CA ILE A 200 20.81 -7.89 -2.68
C ILE A 200 21.21 -7.77 -1.21
N ALA A 201 22.48 -7.97 -0.89
CA ALA A 201 22.98 -7.81 0.47
C ALA A 201 22.77 -6.37 1.00
N ASP A 202 22.99 -5.37 0.17
CA ASP A 202 22.82 -3.96 0.52
C ASP A 202 21.34 -3.55 0.61
N LEU A 203 20.47 -4.09 -0.26
CA LEU A 203 19.01 -3.90 -0.17
C LEU A 203 18.45 -4.50 1.10
N LYS A 204 18.83 -5.74 1.44
CA LYS A 204 18.41 -6.41 2.69
C LYS A 204 18.92 -5.67 3.91
N ARG A 205 20.16 -5.16 3.87
CA ARG A 205 20.72 -4.31 4.94
C ARG A 205 19.93 -3.00 5.11
N CYS A 206 19.55 -2.33 4.01
CA CYS A 206 18.69 -1.16 4.05
C CYS A 206 17.32 -1.48 4.65
N LEU A 207 16.69 -2.56 4.19
CA LEU A 207 15.39 -3.02 4.67
C LEU A 207 15.38 -3.31 6.19
N ASN A 208 16.39 -4.04 6.67
CA ASN A 208 16.56 -4.36 8.08
C ASN A 208 16.90 -3.13 8.94
N GLU A 209 17.93 -2.37 8.56
CA GLU A 209 18.47 -1.32 9.43
C GLU A 209 17.69 -0.01 9.36
N TYR A 210 17.18 0.38 8.19
CA TYR A 210 16.49 1.65 7.97
C TYR A 210 14.98 1.49 8.13
N PHE A 211 14.38 0.56 7.39
CA PHE A 211 12.93 0.34 7.41
C PHE A 211 12.45 -0.56 8.56
N LYS A 212 13.37 -1.24 9.27
CA LYS A 212 13.09 -2.14 10.39
C LYS A 212 12.16 -3.30 9.98
N VAL A 213 12.44 -3.87 8.82
CA VAL A 213 11.71 -5.02 8.28
C VAL A 213 12.67 -6.21 8.20
N ASN A 214 12.31 -7.29 8.91
CA ASN A 214 13.14 -8.48 9.07
C ASN A 214 12.38 -9.72 8.61
N PHE A 215 12.88 -10.39 7.58
CA PHE A 215 12.41 -11.71 7.16
C PHE A 215 13.48 -12.46 6.36
#